data_AF-A0A7C5D7U8-F1
#
_entry.id   AF-A0A7C5D7U8-F1
#
_cell.length_a   1.000
_cell.length_b   1.000
_cell.length_c   1.000
_cell.angle_alpha   90.00
_cell.angle_beta   90.00
_cell.angle_gamma   90.00
#
_symmetry.space_group_name_H-M   'P 1'
#
loop_
_entity.id
_entity.type
_entity.pdbx_description
1 polymer ?
#
loop_
_entity_poly.entity_id
_entity_poly.type
_entity_poly.pdbx_seq_one_letter_code
_entity_poly.pdbx_strand_id
1 'polypeptide(L)'
;MAHAFTPGLKVSEKAVIYKERRLPLKGEVVVKIGDKVKADDIVAKTAIPGDVETLNIAGRLGVSPEDVKEFLKVKVGQEVNKDDVIAETNGFFGLFKTVIKSPITGSIENIPEITGQMILRHP
;
A
#
# COMPACT_ATOMS: atom_id res chain seq x y z
N MET A 1 55.12 -2.77 3.95
CA MET A 1 53.74 -2.62 3.42
C MET A 1 52.82 -3.03 4.55
N ALA A 2 52.21 -2.06 5.25
CA ALA A 2 51.46 -2.32 6.47
C ALA A 2 50.06 -2.84 6.11
N HIS A 3 49.85 -4.14 6.26
CA HIS A 3 48.53 -4.74 6.16
C HIS A 3 47.80 -4.47 7.48
N ALA A 4 46.83 -3.54 7.44
CA ALA A 4 45.95 -3.29 8.58
C ALA A 4 44.98 -4.48 8.70
N PHE A 5 45.38 -5.49 9.47
CA PHE A 5 44.48 -6.56 9.88
C PHE A 5 43.70 -6.09 11.10
N THR A 6 42.45 -5.67 10.91
CA THR A 6 41.53 -5.48 12.02
C THR A 6 41.38 -6.82 12.75
N PRO A 7 41.63 -6.92 14.07
CA PRO A 7 41.48 -8.17 14.81
C PRO A 7 40.09 -8.75 14.59
N GLY A 8 40.00 -9.98 14.09
CA GLY A 8 38.74 -10.64 13.72
C GLY A 8 38.53 -10.84 12.21
N LEU A 9 39.38 -10.27 11.34
CA LEU A 9 39.32 -10.52 9.90
C LEU A 9 39.99 -11.87 9.56
N LYS A 10 39.22 -12.83 9.03
CA LYS A 10 39.76 -14.09 8.50
C LYS A 10 40.11 -13.93 7.03
N VAL A 11 41.36 -14.18 6.67
CA VAL A 11 41.81 -14.25 5.27
C VAL A 11 41.70 -15.68 4.78
N SER A 12 41.04 -15.90 3.66
CA SER A 12 40.93 -17.21 3.00
C SER A 12 40.95 -17.02 1.48
N GLU A 13 41.69 -17.86 0.75
CA GLU A 13 41.75 -17.80 -0.71
C GLU A 13 40.38 -18.00 -1.38
N LYS A 14 39.55 -18.89 -0.81
CA LYS A 14 38.15 -19.11 -1.20
C LYS A 14 37.32 -19.41 0.04
N ALA A 15 36.07 -18.96 0.04
CA ALA A 15 35.10 -19.25 1.08
C ALA A 15 33.71 -19.46 0.48
N VAL A 16 32.96 -20.42 1.03
CA VAL A 16 31.53 -20.56 0.77
C VAL A 16 30.79 -19.80 1.88
N ILE A 17 29.90 -18.90 1.47
CA ILE A 17 29.14 -18.05 2.39
C ILE A 17 27.68 -18.46 2.32
N TYR A 18 27.08 -18.73 3.48
CA TYR A 18 25.65 -18.94 3.62
C TYR A 18 25.05 -17.69 4.25
N LYS A 19 24.04 -17.10 3.57
CA LYS A 19 23.30 -15.95 4.07
C LYS A 19 21.81 -16.25 3.95
N GLU A 20 21.10 -16.16 5.05
CA GLU A 20 19.65 -16.21 5.03
C GLU A 20 19.11 -14.81 4.69
N ARG A 21 18.18 -14.74 3.74
CA ARG A 21 17.43 -13.53 3.40
C ARG A 21 15.95 -13.88 3.48
N ARG A 22 15.17 -13.11 4.25
CA ARG A 22 13.74 -13.30 4.41
C ARG A 22 12.99 -12.08 3.87
N LEU A 23 11.91 -12.32 3.14
CA LEU A 23 10.99 -11.24 2.79
C LEU A 23 10.29 -10.73 4.07
N PRO A 24 10.07 -9.41 4.19
CA PRO A 24 9.38 -8.84 5.37
C PRO A 24 7.91 -9.25 5.43
N LEU A 25 7.30 -9.53 4.28
CA LEU A 25 5.92 -9.98 4.12
C LEU A 25 5.88 -11.19 3.18
N LYS A 26 4.75 -11.91 3.18
CA LYS A 26 4.50 -12.97 2.21
C LYS A 26 4.69 -12.42 0.80
N GLY A 27 5.42 -13.13 -0.03
CA GLY A 27 5.69 -12.72 -1.41
C GLY A 27 6.01 -13.93 -2.27
N GLU A 28 6.73 -13.67 -3.35
CA GLU A 28 7.06 -14.65 -4.37
C GLU A 28 8.58 -14.84 -4.43
N VAL A 29 9.02 -16.08 -4.40
CA VAL A 29 10.41 -16.45 -4.75
C VAL A 29 10.42 -16.73 -6.24
N VAL A 30 11.21 -15.97 -6.99
CA VAL A 30 11.22 -15.99 -8.47
C VAL A 30 12.35 -16.86 -9.05
N VAL A 31 13.13 -17.51 -8.18
CA VAL A 31 14.21 -18.45 -8.55
C VAL A 31 13.96 -19.83 -7.95
N LYS A 32 14.68 -20.83 -8.46
CA LYS A 32 14.61 -22.22 -8.00
C LYS A 32 15.92 -22.65 -7.33
N ILE A 33 15.85 -23.74 -6.58
CA ILE A 33 17.03 -24.34 -5.95
C ILE A 33 18.01 -24.77 -7.04
N GLY A 34 19.26 -24.32 -6.93
CA GLY A 34 20.34 -24.62 -7.88
C GLY A 34 20.59 -23.54 -8.94
N ASP A 35 19.74 -22.52 -9.03
CA ASP A 35 19.93 -21.42 -9.97
C ASP A 35 21.19 -20.62 -9.63
N LYS A 36 21.95 -20.24 -10.66
CA LYS A 36 23.09 -19.32 -10.54
C LYS A 36 22.59 -17.90 -10.72
N VAL A 37 22.84 -17.07 -9.71
CA VAL A 37 22.42 -15.66 -9.69
C VAL A 37 23.61 -14.73 -9.45
N LYS A 38 23.51 -13.51 -9.96
CA LYS A 38 24.43 -12.40 -9.67
C LYS A 38 24.06 -11.73 -8.36
N ALA A 39 24.91 -10.82 -7.90
CA ALA A 39 24.73 -10.13 -6.62
C ALA A 39 23.49 -9.22 -6.60
N ASP A 40 23.08 -8.73 -7.77
CA ASP A 40 22.01 -7.76 -8.03
C ASP A 40 20.74 -8.41 -8.60
N ASP A 41 20.74 -9.71 -8.85
CA ASP A 41 19.55 -10.43 -9.34
C ASP A 41 18.45 -10.45 -8.27
N ILE A 42 17.22 -10.17 -8.70
CA ILE A 42 16.03 -10.27 -7.85
C ILE A 42 15.69 -11.76 -7.69
N VAL A 43 15.92 -12.30 -6.50
CA VAL A 43 15.63 -13.71 -6.18
C VAL A 43 14.25 -13.91 -5.55
N ALA A 44 13.69 -12.86 -4.94
CA ALA A 44 12.37 -12.86 -4.35
C ALA A 44 11.84 -11.43 -4.26
N LYS A 45 10.52 -11.27 -4.29
CA LYS A 45 9.84 -9.97 -4.19
C LYS A 45 8.59 -10.07 -3.34
N THR A 46 8.23 -9.00 -2.66
CA THR A 46 6.93 -8.86 -1.97
C THR A 46 6.40 -7.46 -2.23
N ALA A 47 5.07 -7.33 -2.29
CA ALA A 47 4.41 -6.03 -2.34
C ALA A 47 4.34 -5.50 -0.91
N ILE A 48 4.94 -4.34 -0.67
CA ILE A 48 4.85 -3.64 0.61
C ILE A 48 3.65 -2.70 0.48
N PRO A 49 2.56 -2.90 1.26
CA PRO A 49 1.42 -2.00 1.23
C PRO A 49 1.87 -0.58 1.61
N GLY A 50 1.41 0.43 0.86
CA GLY A 50 1.65 1.83 1.20
C GLY A 50 0.91 2.26 2.47
N ASP A 51 1.19 3.49 2.90
CA ASP A 51 0.56 4.11 4.07
C ASP A 51 -0.97 4.21 3.93
N VAL A 52 -1.65 4.23 5.07
CA VAL A 52 -3.11 4.29 5.16
C VAL A 52 -3.55 5.72 5.49
N GLU A 53 -4.51 6.25 4.74
CA GLU A 53 -5.19 7.51 5.02
C GLU A 53 -6.68 7.27 5.29
N THR A 54 -7.23 7.94 6.31
CA THR A 54 -8.64 7.81 6.68
C THR A 54 -9.40 9.10 6.39
N LEU A 55 -10.60 8.95 5.83
CA LEU A 55 -11.46 10.06 5.44
C LEU A 55 -12.86 9.89 6.04
N ASN A 56 -13.30 10.85 6.85
CA ASN A 56 -14.66 10.84 7.40
C ASN A 56 -15.67 11.22 6.31
N ILE A 57 -16.25 10.22 5.64
CA ILE A 57 -17.23 10.42 4.56
C ILE A 57 -18.60 10.77 5.12
N ALA A 58 -19.08 10.04 6.14
CA ALA A 58 -20.39 10.30 6.76
C ALA A 58 -20.51 11.74 7.25
N GLY A 59 -19.50 12.23 8.00
CA GLY A 59 -19.48 13.59 8.51
C GLY A 59 -19.36 14.66 7.42
N ARG A 60 -18.68 14.37 6.31
CA ARG A 60 -18.57 15.30 5.18
C ARG A 60 -19.84 15.35 4.34
N LEU A 61 -20.53 14.22 4.16
CA LEU A 61 -21.82 14.15 3.46
C LEU A 61 -22.99 14.63 4.32
N GLY A 62 -22.85 14.61 5.64
CA GLY A 62 -23.93 14.94 6.58
C GLY A 62 -24.98 13.84 6.71
N VAL A 63 -24.59 12.58 6.50
CA VAL A 63 -25.49 11.40 6.54
C VAL A 63 -25.08 10.44 7.65
N SER A 64 -25.96 9.49 8.00
CA SER A 64 -25.60 8.44 8.95
C SER A 64 -24.55 7.50 8.34
N PRO A 65 -23.69 6.85 9.14
CA PRO A 65 -22.72 5.86 8.65
C PRO A 65 -23.32 4.77 7.75
N GLU A 66 -24.56 4.36 8.04
CA GLU A 66 -25.29 3.32 7.32
C GLU A 66 -25.69 3.77 5.90
N ASP A 67 -26.02 5.05 5.74
CA ASP A 67 -26.48 5.64 4.47
C ASP A 67 -25.32 6.01 3.53
N VAL A 68 -24.07 6.01 4.00
CA VAL A 68 -22.90 6.42 3.20
C VAL A 68 -22.83 5.69 1.87
N LYS A 69 -23.16 4.39 1.87
CA LYS A 69 -23.09 3.53 0.68
C LYS A 69 -23.91 4.04 -0.51
N GLU A 70 -25.02 4.75 -0.25
CA GLU A 70 -25.91 5.25 -1.31
C GLU A 70 -25.29 6.40 -2.11
N PHE A 71 -24.29 7.09 -1.54
CA PHE A 71 -23.67 8.28 -2.10
C PHE A 71 -22.25 8.05 -2.64
N LEU A 72 -21.71 6.84 -2.46
CA LEU A 72 -20.39 6.47 -2.98
C LEU A 72 -20.40 6.39 -4.51
N LYS A 73 -19.35 6.92 -5.13
CA LYS A 73 -19.09 6.79 -6.58
C LYS A 73 -18.00 5.76 -6.89
N VAL A 74 -17.39 5.18 -5.86
CA VAL A 74 -16.31 4.21 -5.94
C VAL A 74 -16.61 2.96 -5.10
N LYS A 75 -15.89 1.87 -5.35
CA LYS A 75 -16.02 0.60 -4.63
C LYS A 75 -14.74 0.22 -3.90
N VAL A 76 -14.84 -0.62 -2.87
CA VAL A 76 -13.69 -1.24 -2.23
C VAL A 76 -12.87 -2.03 -3.26
N GLY A 77 -11.55 -1.84 -3.25
CA GLY A 77 -10.59 -2.39 -4.21
C GLY A 77 -10.37 -1.53 -5.47
N GLN A 78 -11.10 -0.43 -5.64
CA GLN A 78 -10.94 0.44 -6.81
C GLN A 78 -9.73 1.37 -6.65
N GLU A 79 -8.97 1.55 -7.74
CA GLU A 79 -7.94 2.59 -7.83
C GLU A 79 -8.56 3.96 -8.08
N VAL A 80 -8.02 4.98 -7.40
CA VAL A 80 -8.45 6.37 -7.49
C VAL A 80 -7.23 7.28 -7.59
N ASN A 81 -7.36 8.37 -8.34
CA ASN A 81 -6.37 9.44 -8.36
C ASN A 81 -6.73 10.52 -7.34
N LYS A 82 -5.72 11.30 -6.95
CA LYS A 82 -5.94 12.53 -6.21
C LYS A 82 -6.95 13.41 -6.96
N ASP A 83 -7.88 13.99 -6.21
CA ASP A 83 -8.97 14.83 -6.69
C ASP A 83 -10.12 14.11 -7.45
N ASP A 84 -10.06 12.79 -7.64
CA ASP A 84 -11.18 12.02 -8.18
C ASP A 84 -12.39 12.06 -7.25
N VAL A 85 -13.60 12.13 -7.82
CA VAL A 85 -14.85 12.15 -7.04
C VAL A 85 -15.14 10.77 -6.48
N ILE A 86 -15.12 10.65 -5.15
CA ILE A 86 -15.32 9.39 -4.43
C ILE A 86 -16.71 9.27 -3.81
N ALA A 87 -17.37 10.39 -3.52
CA ALA A 87 -18.75 10.41 -3.03
C ALA A 87 -19.43 11.74 -3.39
N GLU A 88 -20.75 11.71 -3.60
CA GLU A 88 -21.55 12.90 -3.95
C GLU A 88 -22.98 12.78 -3.42
N THR A 89 -23.52 13.84 -2.83
CA THR A 89 -24.94 13.88 -2.40
C THR A 89 -25.89 14.21 -3.56
N ASN A 90 -27.07 13.62 -3.54
CA ASN A 90 -28.16 13.95 -4.45
C ASN A 90 -28.86 15.23 -3.97
N GLY A 91 -28.47 16.39 -4.51
CA GLY A 91 -29.10 17.68 -4.18
C GLY A 91 -30.54 17.82 -4.72
N PHE A 92 -31.32 18.73 -4.15
CA PHE A 92 -32.66 19.04 -4.64
C PHE A 92 -32.55 19.81 -5.96
N PHE A 93 -32.96 19.20 -7.08
CA PHE A 93 -32.80 19.75 -8.44
C PHE A 93 -31.35 20.08 -8.85
N GLY A 94 -30.35 19.39 -8.27
CA GLY A 94 -28.93 19.61 -8.58
C GLY A 94 -28.29 20.82 -7.89
N LEU A 95 -29.06 21.55 -7.07
CA LEU A 95 -28.56 22.60 -6.20
C LEU A 95 -28.10 21.99 -4.86
N PHE A 96 -27.02 22.54 -4.28
CA PHE A 96 -26.47 22.14 -2.98
C PHE A 96 -25.94 20.69 -2.89
N LYS A 97 -25.24 20.23 -3.92
CA LYS A 97 -24.53 18.95 -3.84
C LYS A 97 -23.18 19.08 -3.12
N THR A 98 -22.91 18.14 -2.23
CA THR A 98 -21.59 17.97 -1.60
C THR A 98 -20.81 16.98 -2.45
N VAL A 99 -19.65 17.41 -2.94
CA VAL A 99 -18.73 16.56 -3.70
C VAL A 99 -17.51 16.28 -2.84
N ILE A 100 -17.23 15.01 -2.57
CA ILE A 100 -16.04 14.58 -1.85
C ILE A 100 -15.05 14.01 -2.85
N LYS A 101 -13.83 14.52 -2.77
CA LYS A 101 -12.71 14.11 -3.61
C LYS A 101 -11.70 13.26 -2.85
N SER A 102 -10.99 12.40 -3.56
CA SER A 102 -9.88 11.63 -3.00
C SER A 102 -8.72 12.54 -2.61
N PRO A 103 -8.17 12.44 -1.39
CA PRO A 103 -6.98 13.18 -0.98
C PRO A 103 -5.69 12.62 -1.59
N ILE A 104 -5.70 11.36 -2.03
CA ILE A 104 -4.53 10.62 -2.51
C ILE A 104 -4.77 9.94 -3.86
N THR A 105 -3.67 9.64 -4.55
CA THR A 105 -3.65 8.61 -5.60
C THR A 105 -3.31 7.28 -4.94
N GLY A 106 -4.14 6.27 -5.12
CA GLY A 106 -4.05 4.99 -4.42
C GLY A 106 -5.27 4.11 -4.64
N SER A 107 -5.65 3.34 -3.63
CA SER A 107 -6.81 2.43 -3.70
C SER A 107 -7.73 2.54 -2.49
N ILE A 108 -9.00 2.20 -2.69
CA ILE A 108 -10.00 2.11 -1.61
C ILE A 108 -9.83 0.77 -0.89
N GLU A 109 -9.32 0.77 0.32
CA GLU A 109 -9.08 -0.46 1.07
C GLU A 109 -10.34 -0.97 1.77
N ASN A 110 -11.08 -0.08 2.44
CA ASN A 110 -12.28 -0.46 3.17
C ASN A 110 -13.18 0.75 3.44
N ILE A 111 -14.47 0.50 3.65
CA ILE A 111 -15.46 1.51 4.03
C ILE A 111 -16.34 0.91 5.14
N PRO A 112 -15.92 1.00 6.43
CA PRO A 112 -16.70 0.43 7.51
C PRO A 112 -18.04 1.13 7.70
N GLU A 113 -19.12 0.36 7.65
CA GLU A 113 -20.52 0.86 7.78
C GLU A 113 -20.82 1.46 9.16
N ILE A 114 -20.11 1.00 10.19
CA ILE A 114 -20.33 1.43 11.57
C ILE A 114 -19.75 2.83 11.82
N THR A 115 -18.61 3.15 11.22
CA THR A 115 -17.91 4.42 11.47
C THR A 115 -18.14 5.47 10.40
N GLY A 116 -18.58 5.06 9.20
CA GLY A 116 -18.77 5.98 8.06
C GLY A 116 -17.46 6.57 7.53
N GLN A 117 -16.34 5.91 7.84
CA GLN A 117 -15.01 6.28 7.36
C GLN A 117 -14.69 5.54 6.06
N MET A 118 -13.90 6.18 5.20
CA MET A 118 -13.27 5.55 4.05
C MET A 118 -11.78 5.42 4.33
N ILE A 119 -11.25 4.21 4.15
CA ILE A 119 -9.85 3.87 4.33
C ILE A 119 -9.23 3.78 2.93
N LEU A 120 -8.26 4.65 2.68
CA LEU A 120 -7.51 4.74 1.43
C LEU A 120 -6.07 4.26 1.67
N ARG A 121 -5.47 3.64 0.67
CA ARG A 121 -4.10 3.13 0.75
C ARG A 121 -3.26 3.66 -0.40
N HIS A 122 -2.08 4.17 -0.06
CA HIS A 122 -1.07 4.56 -1.04
C HIS A 122 -0.53 3.35 -1.83
N PRO A 123 -0.04 3.55 -3.08
CA PRO A 123 0.56 2.50 -3.88
C PRO A 123 1.75 1.79 -3.21
#